data_AF-A0A2U1KD30-F1
#
_entry.id   AF-A0A2U1KD30-F1
#
_cell.length_a   1.000
_cell.length_b   1.000
_cell.length_c   1.000
_cell.angle_alpha   90.00
_cell.angle_beta   90.00
_cell.angle_gamma   90.00
#
_symmetry.space_group_name_H-M   'P 1'
#
loop_
_entity.id
_entity.type
_entity.pdbx_description
1 polymer ?
#
loop_
_entity_poly.entity_id
_entity_poly.type
_entity_poly.pdbx_seq_one_letter_code
_entity_poly.pdbx_strand_id
1 'polypeptide(L)'
;MNENSVTGAVNEWEVRPGGMLVQKRDPDAEPTRILPPTIRVRVKYGSVYHEMNISAQATFGELKKMLSGPTGLHHEDQKLMYKDKARDSKSYLDVAGVKDQSKMVVMEDPLSQERRFLEMRKNAKMEKAVKLISDISFEVDRLAGQVSAFESVISKGGKVAEKTLLNVIELLMNQLLKLDGITVDGDVKLQRKIQVNRIQQYVETMDALKLRNSTPSSNVEANQTHGGTQPQSKRTAHKRQPSSNAVASSEWEIFDSLAAPPSSTTTTNTTHPMFNWDLI
;
A
#
# COMPACT_ATOMS: atom_id res chain seq x y z
N MET A 1 4.12 -58.71 40.69
CA MET A 1 4.85 -57.79 41.58
C MET A 1 5.90 -57.14 40.68
N ASN A 2 5.60 -56.02 40.01
CA ASN A 2 5.72 -54.62 40.48
C ASN A 2 7.21 -54.33 40.84
N GLU A 3 7.93 -53.32 40.35
CA GLU A 3 7.55 -51.91 40.12
C GLU A 3 8.42 -51.22 39.05
N ASN A 4 7.80 -50.26 38.35
CA ASN A 4 8.45 -49.16 37.62
C ASN A 4 9.14 -48.19 38.61
N SER A 5 10.33 -47.70 38.28
CA SER A 5 10.84 -46.42 38.81
C SER A 5 11.27 -45.53 37.65
N VAL A 6 10.35 -44.68 37.22
CA VAL A 6 10.62 -43.48 36.44
C VAL A 6 11.18 -42.47 37.44
N THR A 7 12.50 -42.28 37.45
CA THR A 7 13.13 -41.22 38.23
C THR A 7 12.81 -39.88 37.56
N GLY A 8 11.78 -39.22 38.09
CA GLY A 8 11.44 -37.85 37.76
C GLY A 8 12.65 -36.94 37.96
N ALA A 9 12.86 -36.03 37.01
CA ALA A 9 13.83 -34.96 37.09
C ALA A 9 13.63 -34.20 38.40
N VAL A 10 14.50 -34.47 39.38
CA VAL A 10 14.52 -33.75 40.64
C VAL A 10 15.17 -32.41 40.33
N ASN A 11 14.34 -31.37 40.16
CA ASN A 11 14.81 -30.00 40.00
C ASN A 11 15.57 -29.61 41.27
N GLU A 12 16.89 -29.68 41.22
CA GLU A 12 17.77 -29.34 42.34
C GLU A 12 17.74 -27.83 42.56
N TRP A 13 17.21 -27.40 43.70
CA TRP A 13 17.18 -26.00 44.10
C TRP A 13 18.48 -25.66 44.83
N GLU A 14 19.14 -24.59 44.41
CA GLU A 14 20.30 -24.05 45.11
C GLU A 14 19.92 -22.81 45.92
N VAL A 15 20.56 -22.63 47.07
CA VAL A 15 20.35 -21.46 47.92
C VAL A 15 21.42 -20.42 47.61
N ARG A 16 21.01 -19.22 47.20
CA ARG A 16 21.93 -18.10 46.98
C ARG A 16 22.23 -17.37 48.29
N PRO A 17 23.38 -16.66 48.40
CA PRO A 17 23.68 -15.82 49.55
C PRO A 17 22.52 -14.84 49.80
N GLY A 18 21.80 -15.02 50.91
CA GLY A 18 20.50 -14.38 51.19
C GLY A 18 19.34 -15.36 51.45
N GLY A 19 19.56 -16.67 51.34
CA GLY A 19 18.58 -17.70 51.72
C GLY A 19 17.51 -17.99 50.67
N MET A 20 17.63 -17.42 49.47
CA MET A 20 16.66 -17.60 48.38
C MET A 20 16.96 -18.89 47.63
N LEU A 21 15.97 -19.81 47.57
CA LEU A 21 16.05 -20.99 46.72
C LEU A 21 15.80 -20.58 45.26
N VAL A 22 16.76 -20.84 44.39
CA VAL A 22 16.63 -20.68 42.94
C VAL A 22 16.94 -22.01 42.26
N GLN A 23 16.19 -22.31 41.21
CA GLN A 23 16.37 -23.54 40.44
C GLN A 23 17.74 -23.51 39.75
N LYS A 24 18.57 -24.54 39.95
CA LYS A 24 19.83 -24.68 39.20
C LYS A 24 19.52 -24.77 37.71
N ARG A 25 20.25 -24.00 36.90
CA ARG A 25 20.27 -24.15 35.44
C ARG A 25 21.65 -24.69 35.07
N ASP A 26 21.70 -25.95 34.64
CA ASP A 26 22.92 -26.50 34.04
C ASP A 26 23.21 -25.75 32.73
N PRO A 27 24.40 -25.16 32.56
CA PRO A 27 24.76 -24.44 31.34
C PRO A 27 25.09 -25.38 30.16
N ASP A 28 25.19 -26.69 30.40
CA ASP A 28 25.46 -27.73 29.41
C ASP A 28 24.24 -28.65 29.16
N ALA A 29 23.12 -28.38 29.83
CA ALA A 29 21.85 -28.91 29.39
C ALA A 29 21.45 -28.14 28.13
N GLU A 30 21.70 -28.75 26.95
CA GLU A 30 20.98 -28.41 25.72
C GLU A 30 19.55 -28.07 26.14
N PRO A 31 19.04 -26.85 25.88
CA PRO A 31 17.69 -26.53 26.25
C PRO A 31 16.84 -27.58 25.57
N THR A 32 16.28 -28.50 26.36
CA THR A 32 15.27 -29.44 25.90
C THR A 32 14.10 -28.55 25.54
N ARG A 33 14.15 -27.96 24.33
CA ARG A 33 13.03 -27.36 23.66
C ARG A 33 12.11 -28.55 23.51
N ILE A 34 11.24 -28.76 24.50
CA ILE A 34 10.19 -29.75 24.42
C ILE A 34 9.48 -29.39 23.12
N LEU A 35 9.72 -30.19 22.08
CA LEU A 35 9.18 -29.91 20.77
C LEU A 35 7.66 -29.83 20.97
N PRO A 36 6.99 -28.80 20.43
CA PRO A 36 5.55 -28.67 20.57
C PRO A 36 4.90 -30.01 20.23
N PRO A 37 4.02 -30.55 21.10
CA PRO A 37 3.49 -31.88 20.95
C PRO A 37 2.82 -32.00 19.58
N THR A 38 3.35 -32.89 18.75
CA THR A 38 2.80 -33.16 17.43
C THR A 38 1.58 -34.06 17.59
N ILE A 39 0.46 -33.64 17.03
CA ILE A 39 -0.80 -34.37 17.02
C ILE A 39 -1.11 -34.85 15.60
N ARG A 40 -1.81 -35.98 15.50
CA ARG A 40 -2.29 -36.54 14.25
C ARG A 40 -3.75 -36.15 14.06
N VAL A 41 -4.10 -35.50 12.97
CA VAL A 41 -5.48 -35.12 12.67
C VAL A 41 -5.96 -35.87 11.43
N ARG A 42 -7.20 -36.37 11.48
CA ARG A 42 -7.84 -37.09 10.37
C ARG A 42 -8.83 -36.17 9.69
N VAL A 43 -8.49 -35.71 8.49
CA VAL A 43 -9.28 -34.76 7.73
C VAL A 43 -9.97 -35.47 6.58
N LYS A 44 -11.30 -35.44 6.55
CA LYS A 44 -12.11 -35.96 5.46
C LYS A 44 -12.23 -34.92 4.35
N TYR A 45 -11.92 -35.31 3.11
CA TYR A 45 -12.21 -34.54 1.91
C TYR A 45 -12.96 -35.43 0.91
N GLY A 46 -14.19 -35.05 0.55
CA GLY A 46 -15.08 -35.90 -0.26
C GLY A 46 -15.29 -37.27 0.42
N SER A 47 -14.77 -38.33 -0.20
CA SER A 47 -14.84 -39.71 0.31
C SER A 47 -13.52 -40.22 0.91
N VAL A 48 -12.46 -39.40 0.91
CA VAL A 48 -11.11 -39.79 1.33
C VAL A 48 -10.77 -39.18 2.69
N TYR A 49 -10.00 -39.90 3.50
CA TYR A 49 -9.44 -39.39 4.75
C TYR A 49 -7.93 -39.21 4.60
N HIS A 50 -7.45 -38.01 4.95
CA HIS A 50 -6.04 -37.68 5.01
C HIS A 50 -5.60 -37.56 6.47
N GLU A 51 -4.58 -38.30 6.87
CA GLU A 51 -3.97 -38.17 8.20
C GLU A 51 -2.77 -37.21 8.13
N MET A 52 -2.83 -36.13 8.91
CA MET A 52 -1.82 -35.06 8.93
C MET A 52 -1.15 -34.98 10.30
N ASN A 53 0.17 -34.87 10.31
CA ASN A 53 0.96 -34.64 11.52
C ASN A 53 1.22 -33.15 11.65
N ILE A 54 0.74 -32.52 12.73
CA ILE A 54 0.86 -31.07 12.93
C ILE A 54 1.08 -30.74 14.40
N SER A 55 1.77 -29.64 14.70
CA SER A 55 1.92 -29.16 16.08
C SER A 55 0.55 -28.86 16.70
N ALA A 56 0.34 -29.23 17.97
CA ALA A 56 -0.88 -28.87 18.70
C ALA A 56 -1.07 -27.35 18.80
N GLN A 57 0.02 -26.58 18.80
CA GLN A 57 0.02 -25.12 18.86
C GLN A 57 -0.07 -24.46 17.48
N ALA A 58 -0.25 -25.24 16.41
CA ALA A 58 -0.43 -24.71 15.08
C ALA A 58 -1.80 -24.04 14.91
N THR A 59 -1.94 -23.28 13.83
CA THR A 59 -3.21 -22.68 13.41
C THR A 59 -3.95 -23.57 12.40
N PHE A 60 -5.27 -23.39 12.27
CA PHE A 60 -6.01 -24.03 11.17
C PHE A 60 -5.52 -23.57 9.80
N GLY A 61 -4.95 -22.36 9.67
CA GLY A 61 -4.35 -21.88 8.42
C GLY A 61 -3.13 -22.70 8.00
N GLU A 62 -2.30 -23.12 8.94
CA GLU A 62 -1.18 -24.03 8.69
C GLU A 62 -1.67 -25.42 8.30
N LEU A 63 -2.72 -25.93 8.96
CA LEU A 63 -3.34 -27.19 8.56
C LEU A 63 -3.92 -27.13 7.15
N LYS A 64 -4.61 -26.03 6.80
CA LYS A 64 -5.12 -25.81 5.43
C LYS A 64 -4.00 -25.80 4.39
N LYS A 65 -2.86 -25.17 4.69
CA LYS A 65 -1.67 -25.20 3.82
C LYS A 65 -1.15 -26.62 3.60
N MET A 66 -1.07 -27.43 4.66
CA MET A 66 -0.64 -28.83 4.55
C MET A 66 -1.63 -29.67 3.74
N LEU A 67 -2.94 -29.41 3.88
CA LEU A 67 -3.99 -30.08 3.13
C LEU A 67 -4.02 -29.71 1.65
N SER A 68 -3.44 -28.57 1.25
CA SER A 68 -3.42 -28.16 -0.16
C SER A 68 -2.72 -29.18 -1.06
N GLY A 69 -1.67 -29.85 -0.56
CA GLY A 69 -0.99 -30.92 -1.29
C GLY A 69 -1.89 -32.13 -1.59
N PRO A 70 -2.42 -32.83 -0.57
CA PRO A 70 -3.22 -34.03 -0.77
C PRO A 70 -4.62 -33.78 -1.34
N THR A 71 -5.22 -32.60 -1.10
CA THR A 71 -6.58 -32.28 -1.61
C THR A 71 -6.56 -31.52 -2.94
N GLY A 72 -5.43 -30.91 -3.33
CA GLY A 72 -5.33 -30.03 -4.49
C GLY A 72 -6.03 -28.68 -4.34
N LEU A 73 -6.75 -28.45 -3.23
CA LEU A 73 -7.45 -27.20 -2.96
C LEU A 73 -6.50 -26.16 -2.39
N HIS A 74 -6.62 -24.91 -2.82
CA HIS A 74 -5.87 -23.82 -2.22
C HIS A 74 -6.35 -23.52 -0.80
N HIS A 75 -5.45 -23.11 0.10
CA HIS A 75 -5.74 -22.92 1.52
C HIS A 75 -6.84 -21.88 1.84
N GLU A 76 -7.23 -21.05 0.87
CA GLU A 76 -8.23 -19.99 0.98
C GLU A 76 -9.61 -20.52 0.54
N ASP A 77 -9.61 -21.49 -0.37
CA ASP A 77 -10.81 -22.17 -0.87
C ASP A 77 -11.27 -23.28 0.07
N GLN A 78 -10.42 -23.64 1.06
CA GLN A 78 -10.70 -24.69 2.03
C GLN A 78 -11.54 -24.17 3.20
N LYS A 79 -12.77 -24.68 3.29
CA LYS A 79 -13.64 -24.53 4.47
C LYS A 79 -13.49 -25.74 5.38
N LEU A 80 -12.77 -25.52 6.48
CA LEU A 80 -12.43 -26.55 7.44
C LEU A 80 -13.41 -26.54 8.63
N MET A 81 -14.03 -27.69 8.89
CA MET A 81 -15.04 -27.90 9.92
C MET A 81 -14.49 -28.82 11.02
N TYR A 82 -14.65 -28.41 12.28
CA TYR A 82 -14.36 -29.22 13.45
C TYR A 82 -15.51 -29.12 14.45
N LYS A 83 -16.06 -30.27 14.86
CA LYS A 83 -17.29 -30.36 15.69
C LYS A 83 -18.44 -29.54 15.07
N ASP A 84 -18.70 -29.77 13.78
CA ASP A 84 -19.75 -29.12 12.99
C ASP A 84 -19.67 -27.58 12.91
N LYS A 85 -18.54 -27.01 13.33
CA LYS A 85 -18.28 -25.57 13.30
C LYS A 85 -17.15 -25.24 12.32
N ALA A 86 -17.40 -24.25 11.47
CA ALA A 86 -16.38 -23.69 10.61
C ALA A 86 -15.28 -23.03 11.44
N ARG A 87 -14.01 -23.30 11.09
CA ARG A 87 -12.85 -22.77 11.81
C ARG A 87 -12.11 -21.74 10.98
N ASP A 88 -11.77 -20.63 11.65
CA ASP A 88 -11.01 -19.53 11.06
C ASP A 88 -9.54 -19.90 10.94
N SER A 89 -8.90 -19.44 9.86
CA SER A 89 -7.49 -19.76 9.58
C SER A 89 -6.52 -19.21 10.63
N LYS A 90 -6.86 -18.13 11.35
CA LYS A 90 -6.02 -17.54 12.41
C LYS A 90 -6.23 -18.20 13.77
N SER A 91 -7.24 -19.06 13.90
CA SER A 91 -7.50 -19.76 15.17
C SER A 91 -6.54 -20.92 15.39
N TYR A 92 -6.15 -21.14 16.64
CA TYR A 92 -5.22 -22.20 17.04
C TYR A 92 -5.95 -23.53 17.29
N LEU A 93 -5.29 -24.64 16.98
CA LEU A 93 -5.83 -25.99 17.09
C LEU A 93 -6.08 -26.37 18.56
N ASP A 94 -5.12 -26.13 19.44
CA ASP A 94 -5.20 -26.37 20.88
C ASP A 94 -6.34 -25.58 21.56
N VAL A 95 -6.46 -24.28 21.27
CA VAL A 95 -7.53 -23.41 21.78
C VAL A 95 -8.90 -23.88 21.30
N ALA A 96 -8.97 -24.43 20.09
CA ALA A 96 -10.18 -25.04 19.56
C ALA A 96 -10.52 -26.41 20.18
N GLY A 97 -9.62 -26.97 20.99
CA GLY A 97 -9.74 -28.29 21.61
C GLY A 97 -9.50 -29.44 20.64
N VAL A 98 -8.65 -29.24 19.63
CA VAL A 98 -8.16 -30.31 18.74
C VAL A 98 -7.11 -31.11 19.51
N LYS A 99 -7.20 -32.44 19.43
CA LYS A 99 -6.31 -33.39 20.11
C LYS A 99 -5.76 -34.41 19.11
N ASP A 100 -4.91 -35.32 19.58
CA ASP A 100 -4.49 -36.46 18.77
C ASP A 100 -5.72 -37.25 18.28
N GLN A 101 -5.66 -37.67 17.03
CA GLN A 101 -6.68 -38.44 16.32
C GLN A 101 -8.03 -37.73 16.14
N SER A 102 -8.10 -36.40 16.36
CA SER A 102 -9.28 -35.57 16.09
C SER A 102 -9.72 -35.67 14.62
N LYS A 103 -11.04 -35.73 14.41
CA LYS A 103 -11.66 -35.82 13.08
C LYS A 103 -12.16 -34.45 12.63
N MET A 104 -11.94 -34.15 11.35
CA MET A 104 -12.29 -32.87 10.74
C MET A 104 -12.82 -33.12 9.32
N VAL A 105 -13.54 -32.16 8.77
CA VAL A 105 -14.03 -32.23 7.38
C VAL A 105 -13.60 -30.96 6.67
N VAL A 106 -12.97 -31.11 5.51
CA VAL A 106 -12.68 -30.00 4.61
C VAL A 106 -13.63 -30.07 3.42
N MET A 107 -14.19 -28.93 3.07
CA MET A 107 -15.04 -28.75 1.89
C MET A 107 -14.47 -27.59 1.06
N GLU A 108 -14.71 -27.64 -0.23
CA GLU A 108 -14.44 -26.50 -1.11
C GLU A 108 -15.52 -25.43 -0.89
N ASP A 109 -15.10 -24.18 -0.79
CA ASP A 109 -15.99 -23.01 -0.74
C ASP A 109 -15.98 -22.32 -2.11
N PRO A 110 -17.04 -22.50 -2.94
CA PRO A 110 -17.11 -21.90 -4.27
C PRO A 110 -16.97 -20.37 -4.25
N LEU A 111 -17.45 -19.71 -3.19
CA LEU A 111 -17.38 -18.26 -3.04
C LEU A 111 -15.94 -17.79 -2.82
N SER A 112 -15.14 -18.54 -2.06
CA SER A 112 -13.73 -18.24 -1.87
C SER A 112 -12.93 -18.42 -3.15
N GLN A 113 -13.23 -19.47 -3.91
CA GLN A 113 -12.59 -19.71 -5.20
C GLN A 113 -12.87 -18.56 -6.19
N GLU A 114 -14.13 -18.15 -6.32
CA GLU A 114 -14.52 -17.02 -7.18
C GLU A 114 -13.83 -15.71 -6.74
N ARG A 115 -13.82 -15.43 -5.43
CA ARG A 115 -13.13 -14.26 -4.87
C ARG A 115 -11.64 -14.24 -5.24
N ARG A 116 -10.94 -15.37 -5.11
CA ARG A 116 -9.53 -15.48 -5.47
C ARG A 116 -9.30 -15.28 -6.97
N PHE A 117 -10.16 -15.83 -7.83
CA PHE A 117 -10.07 -15.61 -9.27
C PHE A 117 -10.26 -14.13 -9.65
N LEU A 118 -11.21 -13.46 -9.01
CA LEU A 118 -11.44 -12.04 -9.22
C LEU A 118 -10.23 -11.20 -8.76
N GLU A 119 -9.65 -11.55 -7.61
CA GLU A 119 -8.46 -10.91 -7.07
C GLU A 119 -7.23 -11.14 -7.96
N MET A 120 -6.99 -12.37 -8.44
CA MET A 120 -5.95 -12.66 -9.43
C MET A 120 -6.11 -11.82 -10.69
N ARG A 121 -7.34 -11.67 -11.20
CA ARG A 121 -7.60 -10.84 -12.39
C ARG A 121 -7.31 -9.37 -12.13
N LYS A 122 -7.65 -8.86 -10.94
CA LYS A 122 -7.35 -7.48 -10.53
C LYS A 122 -5.83 -7.28 -10.42
N ASN A 123 -5.12 -8.22 -9.80
CA ASN A 123 -3.67 -8.17 -9.62
C ASN A 123 -2.94 -8.23 -10.97
N ALA A 124 -3.38 -9.08 -11.90
CA ALA A 124 -2.81 -9.13 -13.24
C ALA A 124 -3.01 -7.82 -14.03
N LYS A 125 -4.17 -7.17 -13.89
CA LYS A 125 -4.40 -5.83 -14.47
C LYS A 125 -3.47 -4.78 -13.85
N MET A 126 -3.32 -4.82 -12.53
CA MET A 126 -2.41 -3.94 -11.79
C MET A 126 -0.97 -4.11 -12.26
N GLU A 127 -0.47 -5.34 -12.31
CA GLU A 127 0.89 -5.68 -12.73
C GLU A 127 1.16 -5.25 -14.17
N LYS A 128 0.20 -5.47 -15.07
CA LYS A 128 0.30 -4.98 -16.45
C LYS A 128 0.42 -3.46 -16.50
N ALA A 129 -0.35 -2.74 -15.69
CA ALA A 129 -0.27 -1.28 -15.62
C ALA A 129 1.06 -0.79 -15.03
N VAL A 130 1.56 -1.42 -13.96
CA VAL A 130 2.89 -1.14 -13.40
C VAL A 130 3.97 -1.30 -14.47
N LYS A 131 3.95 -2.42 -15.20
CA LYS A 131 4.90 -2.68 -16.28
C LYS A 131 4.86 -1.60 -17.36
N LEU A 132 3.67 -1.23 -17.83
CA LEU A 132 3.51 -0.16 -18.82
C LEU A 132 4.04 1.19 -18.30
N ILE A 133 3.82 1.52 -17.03
CA ILE A 133 4.36 2.74 -16.42
C ILE A 133 5.89 2.68 -16.33
N SER A 134 6.47 1.52 -16.00
CA SER A 134 7.93 1.34 -15.99
C SER A 134 8.53 1.52 -17.38
N ASP A 135 7.92 0.94 -18.41
CA ASP A 135 8.35 1.09 -19.79
C ASP A 135 8.27 2.56 -20.24
N ILE A 136 7.19 3.27 -19.87
CA ILE A 136 7.06 4.71 -20.14
C ILE A 136 8.10 5.50 -19.35
N SER A 137 8.32 5.21 -18.07
CA SER A 137 9.33 5.89 -17.25
C SER A 137 10.72 5.81 -17.88
N PHE A 138 11.09 4.63 -18.38
CA PHE A 138 12.37 4.43 -19.06
C PHE A 138 12.49 5.32 -20.31
N GLU A 139 11.43 5.41 -21.11
CA GLU A 139 11.42 6.26 -22.29
C GLU A 139 11.43 7.76 -21.93
N VAL A 140 10.75 8.15 -20.85
CA VAL A 140 10.79 9.51 -20.29
C VAL A 140 12.20 9.87 -19.83
N ASP A 141 12.91 8.96 -19.16
CA ASP A 141 14.29 9.18 -18.72
C ASP A 141 15.23 9.37 -19.92
N ARG A 142 15.03 8.59 -20.98
CA ARG A 142 15.77 8.73 -22.24
C ARG A 142 15.54 10.10 -22.89
N LEU A 143 14.29 10.57 -22.94
CA LEU A 143 13.93 11.89 -23.46
C LEU A 143 14.46 13.02 -22.57
N ALA A 144 14.44 12.84 -21.25
CA ALA A 144 15.02 13.79 -20.30
C ALA A 144 16.52 14.02 -20.57
N GLY A 145 17.26 12.95 -20.90
CA GLY A 145 18.66 13.08 -21.31
C GLY A 145 18.85 13.96 -22.56
N GLN A 146 17.94 13.88 -23.53
CA GLN A 146 17.97 14.75 -24.72
C GLN A 146 17.63 16.21 -24.39
N VAL A 147 16.62 16.41 -23.53
CA VAL A 147 16.22 17.72 -22.99
C VAL A 147 17.42 18.42 -22.34
N SER A 148 18.13 17.72 -21.45
CA SER A 148 19.32 18.27 -20.78
C SER A 148 20.47 18.55 -21.76
N ALA A 149 20.64 17.72 -22.80
CA ALA A 149 21.65 17.96 -23.83
C ALA A 149 21.34 19.25 -24.63
N PHE A 150 20.08 19.45 -25.04
CA PHE A 150 19.67 20.68 -25.73
C PHE A 150 19.80 21.91 -24.84
N GLU A 151 19.43 21.80 -23.57
CA GLU A 151 19.60 22.89 -22.60
C GLU A 151 21.08 23.29 -22.48
N SER A 152 21.99 22.31 -22.42
CA SER A 152 23.44 22.58 -22.38
C SER A 152 23.95 23.27 -23.64
N VAL A 153 23.49 22.86 -24.83
CA VAL A 153 23.92 23.47 -26.10
C VAL A 153 23.40 24.91 -26.21
N ILE A 154 22.12 25.13 -25.92
CA ILE A 154 21.47 26.44 -26.05
C ILE A 154 21.98 27.43 -24.98
N SER A 155 22.22 26.96 -23.76
CA SER A 155 22.81 27.80 -22.70
C SER A 155 24.23 28.27 -23.03
N LYS A 156 25.00 27.48 -23.80
CA LYS A 156 26.32 27.85 -24.33
C LYS A 156 26.25 28.70 -25.61
N GLY A 157 25.05 29.11 -26.05
CA GLY A 157 24.84 29.92 -27.26
C GLY A 157 24.85 29.12 -28.56
N GLY A 158 24.90 27.79 -28.51
CA GLY A 158 24.74 26.93 -29.67
C GLY A 158 23.29 26.92 -30.18
N LYS A 159 23.11 26.66 -31.48
CA LYS A 159 21.78 26.51 -32.09
C LYS A 159 21.45 25.03 -32.32
N VAL A 160 20.24 24.64 -31.95
CA VAL A 160 19.68 23.31 -32.23
C VAL A 160 18.65 23.43 -33.35
N ALA A 161 18.59 22.45 -34.27
CA ALA A 161 17.59 22.46 -35.34
C ALA A 161 16.17 22.38 -34.75
N GLU A 162 15.30 23.32 -35.12
CA GLU A 162 13.93 23.41 -34.58
C GLU A 162 13.13 22.11 -34.73
N LYS A 163 13.28 21.44 -35.88
CA LYS A 163 12.65 20.13 -36.14
C LYS A 163 13.03 19.09 -35.08
N THR A 164 14.26 19.10 -34.59
CA THR A 164 14.71 18.14 -33.58
C THR A 164 14.06 18.41 -32.23
N LEU A 165 13.88 19.70 -31.89
CA LEU A 165 13.21 20.10 -30.66
C LEU A 165 11.72 19.72 -30.70
N LEU A 166 11.04 19.98 -31.83
CA LEU A 166 9.65 19.58 -32.05
C LEU A 166 9.45 18.06 -31.95
N ASN A 167 10.36 17.27 -32.52
CA ASN A 167 10.28 15.81 -32.42
C ASN A 167 10.33 15.32 -30.96
N VAL A 168 11.16 15.94 -30.11
CA VAL A 168 11.22 15.56 -28.68
C VAL A 168 9.95 15.94 -27.94
N ILE A 169 9.37 17.11 -28.23
CA ILE A 169 8.07 17.51 -27.69
C ILE A 169 6.98 16.51 -28.10
N GLU A 170 6.93 16.12 -29.37
CA GLU A 170 5.97 15.13 -29.87
C GLU A 170 6.14 13.77 -29.15
N LEU A 171 7.38 13.30 -28.98
CA LEU A 171 7.66 12.06 -28.25
C LEU A 171 7.24 12.14 -26.78
N LEU A 172 7.46 13.28 -26.10
CA LEU A 172 7.00 13.51 -24.73
C LEU A 172 5.47 13.49 -24.63
N MET A 173 4.77 14.19 -25.53
CA MET A 173 3.30 14.20 -25.60
C MET A 173 2.73 12.80 -25.89
N ASN A 174 3.39 12.02 -26.74
CA ASN A 174 3.01 10.63 -27.00
C ASN A 174 3.12 9.74 -25.74
N GLN A 175 4.13 9.96 -24.88
CA GLN A 175 4.21 9.25 -23.59
C GLN A 175 3.08 9.68 -22.64
N LEU A 176 2.69 10.96 -22.65
CA LEU A 176 1.60 11.47 -21.84
C LEU A 176 0.27 10.81 -22.21
N LEU A 177 -0.04 10.69 -23.50
CA LEU A 177 -1.24 10.00 -23.99
C LEU A 177 -1.27 8.52 -23.59
N LYS A 178 -0.10 7.85 -23.59
CA LYS A 178 0.00 6.46 -23.11
C LYS A 178 -0.28 6.35 -21.61
N LEU A 179 0.17 7.31 -20.80
CA LEU A 179 -0.14 7.37 -19.37
C LEU A 179 -1.65 7.60 -19.14
N ASP A 180 -2.28 8.48 -19.92
CA ASP A 180 -3.72 8.75 -19.81
C ASP A 180 -4.57 7.51 -20.12
N GLY A 181 -4.10 6.66 -21.03
CA GLY A 181 -4.73 5.36 -21.33
C GLY A 181 -4.70 4.34 -20.18
N ILE A 182 -3.87 4.55 -19.14
CA ILE A 182 -3.76 3.63 -18.00
C ILE A 182 -4.80 4.01 -16.94
N THR A 183 -5.93 3.31 -16.91
CA THR A 183 -7.04 3.53 -15.97
C THR A 183 -7.04 2.51 -14.82
N VAL A 184 -6.02 2.57 -13.96
CA VAL A 184 -5.91 1.70 -12.77
C VAL A 184 -5.73 2.54 -11.50
N ASP A 185 -6.53 2.24 -10.48
CA ASP A 185 -6.53 2.93 -9.18
C ASP A 185 -5.49 2.37 -8.20
N GLY A 186 -5.35 3.04 -7.04
CA GLY A 186 -4.39 2.69 -6.00
C GLY A 186 -3.01 3.29 -6.27
N ASP A 187 -1.95 2.56 -5.87
CA ASP A 187 -0.57 3.07 -5.97
C ASP A 187 -0.12 3.31 -7.41
N VAL A 188 -0.65 2.56 -8.37
CA VAL A 188 -0.39 2.73 -9.80
C VAL A 188 -0.85 4.11 -10.30
N LYS A 189 -1.93 4.64 -9.75
CA LYS A 189 -2.42 6.00 -10.05
C LYS A 189 -1.42 7.06 -9.57
N LEU A 190 -0.80 6.83 -8.41
CA LEU A 190 0.23 7.72 -7.89
C LEU A 190 1.49 7.67 -8.77
N GLN A 191 1.95 6.48 -9.16
CA GLN A 191 3.07 6.32 -10.09
C GLN A 191 2.81 7.01 -11.43
N ARG A 192 1.60 6.85 -11.99
CA ARG A 192 1.17 7.54 -13.22
C ARG A 192 1.26 9.06 -13.04
N LYS A 193 0.73 9.60 -11.94
CA LYS A 193 0.76 11.04 -11.66
C LYS A 193 2.19 11.59 -11.57
N ILE A 194 3.11 10.84 -10.97
CA ILE A 194 4.52 11.23 -10.91
C ILE A 194 5.10 11.33 -12.33
N GLN A 195 4.87 10.34 -13.19
CA GLN A 195 5.39 10.38 -14.57
C GLN A 195 4.75 11.49 -15.41
N VAL A 196 3.45 11.76 -15.24
CA VAL A 196 2.75 12.90 -15.87
C VAL A 196 3.43 14.22 -15.51
N ASN A 197 3.68 14.46 -14.21
CA ASN A 197 4.33 15.68 -13.76
C ASN A 197 5.76 15.83 -14.33
N ARG A 198 6.53 14.73 -14.40
CA ARG A 198 7.87 14.75 -14.98
C ARG A 198 7.84 15.12 -16.47
N ILE A 199 6.94 14.51 -17.24
CA ILE A 199 6.79 14.80 -18.66
C ILE A 199 6.41 16.27 -18.85
N GLN A 200 5.46 16.77 -18.07
CA GLN A 200 5.00 18.16 -18.19
C GLN A 200 6.13 19.15 -17.92
N GLN A 201 6.95 18.91 -16.90
CA GLN A 201 8.14 19.72 -16.63
C GLN A 201 9.14 19.72 -17.81
N TYR A 202 9.35 18.57 -18.45
CA TYR A 202 10.24 18.47 -19.62
C TYR A 202 9.67 19.18 -20.84
N VAL A 203 8.35 19.13 -21.06
CA VAL A 203 7.68 19.86 -22.14
C VAL A 203 7.81 21.37 -21.93
N GLU A 204 7.54 21.87 -20.73
CA GLU A 204 7.72 23.30 -20.38
C GLU A 204 9.16 23.77 -20.61
N THR A 205 10.14 22.93 -20.25
CA THR A 205 11.56 23.20 -20.51
C THR A 205 11.85 23.27 -22.01
N MET A 206 11.28 22.37 -22.82
CA MET A 206 11.43 22.40 -24.28
C MET A 206 10.80 23.62 -24.93
N ASP A 207 9.64 24.06 -24.47
CA ASP A 207 9.01 25.27 -24.98
C ASP A 207 9.85 26.51 -24.65
N ALA A 208 10.42 26.57 -23.43
CA ALA A 208 11.37 27.63 -23.06
C ALA A 208 12.63 27.60 -23.93
N LEU A 209 13.20 26.42 -24.20
CA LEU A 209 14.36 26.28 -25.08
C LEU A 209 14.04 26.70 -26.52
N LYS A 210 12.83 26.39 -27.01
CA LYS A 210 12.38 26.78 -28.35
C LYS A 210 12.39 28.30 -28.52
N LEU A 211 11.90 29.02 -27.53
CA LEU A 211 11.89 30.49 -27.50
C LEU A 211 13.33 31.04 -27.50
N ARG A 212 14.19 30.54 -26.61
CA ARG A 212 15.59 30.98 -26.48
C ARG A 212 16.42 30.69 -27.74
N ASN A 213 16.14 29.61 -28.44
CA ASN A 213 16.81 29.24 -29.69
C ASN A 213 16.38 30.14 -30.87
N SER A 214 15.21 30.78 -30.78
CA SER A 214 14.66 31.67 -31.80
C SER A 214 15.09 33.13 -31.62
N THR A 215 15.45 33.53 -30.39
CA THR A 215 15.99 34.87 -30.11
C THR A 215 17.50 34.93 -30.41
N PRO A 216 17.98 35.83 -31.30
CA PRO A 216 19.40 36.07 -31.43
C PRO A 216 19.93 36.66 -30.12
N SER A 217 20.88 35.99 -29.49
CA SER A 217 21.49 36.43 -28.23
C SER A 217 22.27 37.73 -28.48
N SER A 218 21.65 38.88 -28.23
CA SER A 218 22.36 40.15 -28.05
C SER A 218 23.03 40.10 -26.68
N ASN A 219 24.28 39.67 -26.67
CA ASN A 219 25.13 39.71 -25.49
C ASN A 219 25.43 41.18 -25.19
N VAL A 220 24.67 41.81 -24.29
CA VAL A 220 25.02 43.13 -23.74
C VAL A 220 25.77 42.86 -22.44
N GLU A 221 27.10 42.90 -22.53
CA GLU A 221 27.98 43.04 -21.37
C GLU A 221 27.66 44.35 -20.65
N ALA A 222 26.89 44.29 -19.57
CA ALA A 222 26.75 45.38 -18.63
C ALA A 222 27.92 45.34 -17.64
N ASN A 223 29.07 45.82 -18.11
CA ASN A 223 30.13 46.32 -17.25
C ASN A 223 29.73 47.73 -16.82
N GLN A 224 29.37 47.94 -15.54
CA GLN A 224 29.83 49.07 -14.73
C GLN A 224 29.20 49.11 -13.33
N THR A 225 30.12 49.12 -12.37
CA THR A 225 30.08 49.48 -10.96
C THR A 225 29.55 50.89 -10.65
N HIS A 226 29.27 51.08 -9.35
CA HIS A 226 28.92 52.31 -8.58
C HIS A 226 27.41 52.42 -8.31
N GLY A 227 26.89 52.52 -7.08
CA GLY A 227 27.45 52.84 -5.77
C GLY A 227 26.57 53.91 -5.11
N GLY A 228 26.02 53.64 -3.92
CA GLY A 228 25.63 54.69 -2.96
C GLY A 228 24.14 55.02 -2.77
N THR A 229 23.58 54.45 -1.70
CA THR A 229 22.92 55.15 -0.56
C THR A 229 21.67 56.05 -0.78
N GLN A 230 20.56 55.58 -0.19
CA GLN A 230 19.41 56.32 0.41
C GLN A 230 19.88 57.42 1.42
N PRO A 231 19.05 58.29 2.09
CA PRO A 231 17.58 58.26 2.24
C PRO A 231 16.82 59.63 2.32
N GLN A 232 15.51 59.50 2.56
CA GLN A 232 14.66 60.27 3.50
C GLN A 232 13.71 61.41 3.03
N SER A 233 12.42 61.11 3.22
CA SER A 233 11.42 61.86 4.04
C SER A 233 10.76 63.12 3.48
N LYS A 234 9.42 63.09 3.28
CA LYS A 234 8.40 63.61 4.24
C LYS A 234 6.98 63.60 3.65
N ARG A 235 6.06 63.04 4.47
CA ARG A 235 4.64 63.39 4.76
C ARG A 235 3.91 64.35 3.81
N THR A 236 2.69 63.99 3.40
CA THR A 236 1.39 64.46 3.98
C THR A 236 0.19 63.74 3.34
N ALA A 237 -0.90 63.63 4.09
CA ALA A 237 -2.13 62.95 3.75
C ALA A 237 -3.24 63.94 3.35
N HIS A 238 -4.03 63.64 2.32
CA HIS A 238 -5.39 64.16 2.15
C HIS A 238 -6.30 63.19 1.35
N LYS A 239 -7.24 62.57 2.09
CA LYS A 239 -8.70 62.45 1.91
C LYS A 239 -9.33 62.48 0.48
N ARG A 240 -10.00 61.34 0.16
CA ARG A 240 -11.26 61.09 -0.62
C ARG A 240 -11.37 61.75 -2.02
N GLN A 241 -11.73 61.09 -3.12
CA GLN A 241 -12.68 60.01 -3.41
C GLN A 241 -12.43 59.58 -4.89
N PRO A 242 -12.87 58.39 -5.36
CA PRO A 242 -13.64 58.45 -6.60
C PRO A 242 -14.87 57.54 -6.60
N SER A 243 -15.87 58.01 -7.34
CA SER A 243 -17.07 57.31 -7.76
C SER A 243 -16.79 56.29 -8.86
N SER A 244 -17.61 55.23 -8.85
CA SER A 244 -18.05 54.39 -9.98
C SER A 244 -16.99 53.72 -10.85
N ASN A 245 -16.86 52.41 -10.71
CA ASN A 245 -17.44 51.47 -11.68
C ASN A 245 -17.39 50.04 -11.13
N ALA A 246 -18.56 49.41 -11.07
CA ALA A 246 -18.72 47.99 -10.87
C ALA A 246 -18.57 47.29 -12.22
N VAL A 247 -17.65 46.33 -12.32
CA VAL A 247 -17.77 45.20 -13.25
C VAL A 247 -17.21 43.97 -12.53
N ALA A 248 -18.04 42.94 -12.54
CA ALA A 248 -17.88 41.66 -11.87
C ALA A 248 -16.70 40.83 -12.38
N SER A 249 -16.13 40.02 -11.48
CA SER A 249 -15.77 38.61 -11.68
C SER A 249 -14.59 38.26 -10.78
N SER A 250 -14.82 37.48 -9.72
CA SER A 250 -13.92 36.44 -9.20
C SER A 250 -14.46 35.94 -7.86
N GLU A 251 -15.46 35.06 -7.92
CA GLU A 251 -15.57 33.99 -6.92
C GLU A 251 -14.56 32.93 -7.30
N TRP A 252 -13.75 32.49 -6.33
CA TRP A 252 -13.28 31.12 -6.06
C TRP A 252 -12.05 31.25 -5.15
N GLU A 253 -12.24 31.31 -3.82
CA GLU A 253 -11.25 30.92 -2.79
C GLU A 253 -11.75 31.26 -1.38
N ILE A 254 -12.75 30.52 -0.87
CA ILE A 254 -12.95 30.35 0.59
C ILE A 254 -13.50 28.95 0.85
N PHE A 255 -12.64 27.95 0.83
CA PHE A 255 -12.92 26.68 1.48
C PHE A 255 -11.65 26.17 2.15
N ASP A 256 -11.36 26.71 3.33
CA ASP A 256 -10.91 25.87 4.43
C ASP A 256 -11.00 26.65 5.74
N SER A 257 -11.66 26.03 6.73
CA SER A 257 -11.34 26.11 8.17
C SER A 257 -12.58 26.23 9.06
N LEU A 258 -12.73 25.18 9.90
CA LEU A 258 -13.40 25.13 11.20
C LEU A 258 -14.93 24.96 11.12
N ALA A 259 -15.60 24.02 11.78
CA ALA A 259 -15.26 23.14 12.89
C ALA A 259 -16.28 21.98 12.98
N ALA A 260 -15.88 20.86 13.59
CA ALA A 260 -16.79 19.86 14.15
C ALA A 260 -16.81 20.01 15.70
N PRO A 261 -17.67 19.27 16.42
CA PRO A 261 -18.99 19.66 16.96
C PRO A 261 -18.95 19.94 18.48
N PRO A 262 -20.10 20.19 19.15
CA PRO A 262 -20.63 19.09 19.97
C PRO A 262 -22.17 19.02 20.15
N SER A 263 -22.61 17.78 20.34
CA SER A 263 -23.69 17.23 21.19
C SER A 263 -24.88 18.09 21.62
N SER A 264 -26.08 17.62 21.31
CA SER A 264 -27.23 17.68 22.23
C SER A 264 -28.18 16.49 22.06
N THR A 265 -28.45 15.85 23.19
CA THR A 265 -29.51 14.87 23.46
C THR A 265 -30.89 15.50 23.35
N THR A 266 -31.87 14.80 22.79
CA THR A 266 -33.27 14.83 23.29
C THR A 266 -34.00 13.54 22.89
N THR A 267 -34.48 12.85 23.92
CA THR A 267 -35.43 11.75 23.95
C THR A 267 -36.81 12.21 23.45
N THR A 268 -37.49 11.44 22.61
CA THR A 268 -38.95 11.25 22.70
C THR A 268 -39.35 9.93 22.04
N ASN A 269 -40.18 9.17 22.78
CA ASN A 269 -40.89 7.98 22.36
C ASN A 269 -41.77 8.26 21.12
N THR A 270 -42.09 7.22 20.33
CA THR A 270 -43.47 6.88 19.89
C THR A 270 -43.46 5.71 18.87
N THR A 271 -43.98 4.58 19.34
CA THR A 271 -44.75 3.51 18.66
C THR A 271 -44.38 3.02 17.26
N HIS A 272 -44.06 1.72 17.20
CA HIS A 272 -44.22 0.87 16.02
C HIS A 272 -45.68 0.78 15.55
N PRO A 273 -45.88 0.54 14.24
CA PRO A 273 -46.81 -0.51 13.84
C PRO A 273 -46.14 -1.58 12.96
N MET A 274 -46.59 -2.81 13.20
CA MET A 274 -46.29 -4.04 12.49
C MET A 274 -46.55 -3.93 10.98
N PHE A 275 -45.59 -4.39 10.18
CA PHE A 275 -45.80 -4.68 8.76
C PHE A 275 -46.34 -6.11 8.61
N ASN A 276 -47.56 -6.23 8.08
CA ASN A 276 -48.20 -7.49 7.71
C ASN A 276 -47.76 -7.89 6.29
N TRP A 277 -47.42 -9.16 6.07
CA TRP A 277 -47.00 -9.72 4.76
C TRP A 277 -48.07 -10.68 4.21
N ASP A 278 -49.16 -10.15 3.67
CA ASP A 278 -50.11 -10.94 2.89
C ASP A 278 -50.01 -10.58 1.39
N LEU A 279 -49.96 -11.64 0.56
CA LEU A 279 -50.04 -11.70 -0.92
C LEU A 279 -48.77 -11.22 -1.67
N ILE A 280 -48.09 -12.02 -2.51
CA ILE A 280 -48.47 -13.04 -3.51
C ILE A 280 -47.43 -14.18 -3.53
#